data_AF-X0TWK3-F1
#
_entry.id   AF-X0TWK3-F1
#
_cell.length_a   1.000
_cell.length_b   1.000
_cell.length_c   1.000
_cell.angle_alpha   90.00
_cell.angle_beta   90.00
_cell.angle_gamma   90.00
#
_symmetry.space_group_name_H-M   'P 1'
#
loop_
_entity.id
_entity.type
_entity.pdbx_description
1 polymer ?
#
loop_
_entity_poly.entity_id
_entity_poly.type
_entity_poly.pdbx_seq_one_letter_code
_entity_poly.pdbx_strand_id
1 'polypeptide(L)'
;DSEFPDVKDFGTQPVWSAGELLLQGGDFNKYVTSKSLTKQEGLVFRHCLRLILLCGEFLQLSPPDADPDEWKGDLTDIAEQLTASCRAVDPQSTDKAIEAAESAADVVKGEAASAESS
;
A
#
# COMPACT_ATOMS: atom_id res chain seq x y z
N ASP A 1 2.90 9.62 44.96
CA ASP A 1 3.04 9.24 43.55
C ASP A 1 1.76 9.39 42.77
N SER A 2 1.69 10.48 42.01
CA SER A 2 0.79 10.66 40.87
C SER A 2 1.48 11.68 39.99
N GLU A 3 2.24 11.19 39.01
CA GLU A 3 3.27 12.00 38.35
C GLU A 3 2.71 12.93 37.27
N PHE A 4 1.51 12.69 36.69
CA PHE A 4 0.92 13.60 35.69
C PHE A 4 -0.62 13.52 35.63
N PRO A 5 -1.37 14.41 36.32
CA PRO A 5 -2.84 14.37 36.37
C PRO A 5 -3.55 14.89 35.10
N ASP A 6 -2.83 15.55 34.17
CA ASP A 6 -3.40 16.18 32.98
C ASP A 6 -3.25 15.38 31.68
N VAL A 7 -2.65 14.19 31.73
CA VAL A 7 -2.53 13.33 30.54
C VAL A 7 -3.85 12.60 30.33
N LYS A 8 -4.68 13.12 29.43
CA LYS A 8 -5.84 12.37 28.92
C LYS A 8 -5.34 11.11 28.24
N ASP A 9 -5.90 9.97 28.63
CA ASP A 9 -5.64 8.68 27.99
C ASP A 9 -5.96 8.79 26.48
N PHE A 10 -4.95 8.59 25.64
CA PHE A 10 -5.11 8.60 24.19
C PHE A 10 -5.52 7.20 23.72
N GLY A 11 -6.80 7.01 23.45
CA GLY A 11 -7.28 5.78 22.84
C GLY A 11 -6.79 5.65 21.39
N THR A 12 -5.99 4.63 21.10
CA THR A 12 -5.65 4.23 19.74
C THR A 12 -6.52 3.05 19.32
N GLN A 13 -6.92 3.00 18.05
CA GLN A 13 -7.66 1.87 17.48
C GLN A 13 -7.00 1.45 16.17
N PRO A 14 -6.70 0.15 15.98
CA PRO A 14 -6.18 -0.33 14.71
C PRO A 14 -7.26 -0.24 13.63
N VAL A 15 -6.86 0.11 12.40
CA VAL A 15 -7.78 0.21 11.25
C VAL A 15 -7.26 -0.65 10.11
N TRP A 16 -8.08 -1.60 9.65
CA TRP A 16 -7.79 -2.41 8.47
C TRP A 16 -8.08 -1.64 7.18
N SER A 17 -7.23 -0.66 6.89
CA SER A 17 -7.57 0.41 5.94
C SER A 17 -7.68 -0.07 4.49
N ALA A 18 -6.63 -0.69 3.96
CA ALA A 18 -6.61 -1.14 2.57
C ALA A 18 -7.67 -2.22 2.29
N GLY A 19 -7.85 -3.17 3.21
CA GLY A 19 -8.86 -4.22 3.07
C GLY A 19 -10.29 -3.66 3.07
N GLU A 20 -10.62 -2.76 4.00
CA GLU A 20 -11.94 -2.13 4.01
C GLU A 20 -12.18 -1.28 2.76
N LEU A 21 -11.17 -0.54 2.27
CA LEU A 21 -11.28 0.19 1.01
C LEU A 21 -11.62 -0.73 -0.17
N LEU A 22 -10.96 -1.88 -0.28
CA LEU A 22 -11.23 -2.88 -1.31
C LEU A 22 -12.63 -3.50 -1.15
N LEU A 23 -13.06 -3.81 0.08
CA LEU A 23 -14.42 -4.30 0.36
C LEU A 23 -15.50 -3.29 -0.02
N GLN A 24 -15.18 -1.99 -0.03
CA GLN A 24 -16.06 -0.92 -0.49
C GLN A 24 -15.94 -0.64 -1.99
N GLY A 25 -15.25 -1.49 -2.75
CA GLY A 25 -15.11 -1.39 -4.21
C GLY A 25 -14.10 -0.32 -4.65
N GLY A 26 -13.16 0.07 -3.78
CA GLY A 26 -12.12 1.04 -4.11
C GLY A 26 -12.58 2.51 -4.11
N ASP A 27 -13.79 2.82 -3.65
CA ASP A 27 -14.23 4.22 -3.50
C ASP A 27 -13.56 4.88 -2.28
N PHE A 28 -12.45 5.57 -2.55
CA PHE A 28 -11.61 6.18 -1.53
C PHE A 28 -12.36 7.24 -0.72
N ASN A 29 -13.14 8.09 -1.39
CA ASN A 29 -13.86 9.18 -0.73
C ASN A 29 -14.95 8.63 0.21
N LYS A 30 -15.70 7.64 -0.26
CA LYS A 30 -16.69 6.94 0.56
C LYS A 30 -16.05 6.24 1.76
N TYR A 31 -14.90 5.60 1.59
CA TYR A 31 -14.18 4.98 2.69
C TYR A 31 -13.76 6.00 3.76
N VAL A 32 -13.06 7.08 3.38
CA VAL A 32 -12.54 8.04 4.36
C VAL A 32 -13.65 8.83 5.06
N THR A 33 -14.76 9.11 4.38
CA THR A 33 -15.91 9.79 4.99
C THR A 33 -16.66 8.85 5.93
N SER A 34 -16.95 7.61 5.53
CA SER A 34 -17.69 6.64 6.36
C SER A 34 -16.96 6.25 7.65
N LYS A 35 -15.62 6.27 7.64
CA LYS A 35 -14.79 5.97 8.83
C LYS A 35 -14.33 7.20 9.60
N SER A 36 -14.81 8.40 9.25
CA SER A 36 -14.36 9.67 9.86
C SER A 36 -12.84 9.91 9.78
N LEU A 37 -12.22 9.43 8.70
CA LEU A 37 -10.77 9.50 8.44
C LEU A 37 -10.37 10.68 7.55
N THR A 38 -11.26 11.62 7.25
CA THR A 38 -10.97 12.77 6.36
C THR A 38 -9.69 13.53 6.76
N LYS A 39 -9.42 13.70 8.07
CA LYS A 39 -8.18 14.35 8.54
C LYS A 39 -6.91 13.52 8.29
N GLN A 40 -7.06 12.22 8.08
CA GLN A 40 -5.99 11.25 7.85
C GLN A 40 -5.97 10.75 6.39
N GLU A 41 -6.73 11.37 5.50
CA GLU A 41 -6.86 10.97 4.09
C GLU A 41 -5.49 10.81 3.42
N GLY A 42 -4.62 11.81 3.55
CA GLY A 42 -3.26 11.76 3.01
C GLY A 42 -2.38 10.68 3.65
N LEU A 43 -2.64 10.30 4.90
CA LEU A 43 -1.96 9.16 5.53
C LEU A 43 -2.41 7.87 4.88
N VAL A 44 -3.71 7.64 4.75
CA VAL A 44 -4.27 6.45 4.10
C VAL A 44 -3.75 6.34 2.68
N PHE A 45 -3.81 7.43 1.90
CA PHE A 45 -3.37 7.47 0.52
C PHE A 45 -1.92 7.03 0.36
N ARG A 46 -1.00 7.58 1.18
CA ARG A 46 0.42 7.19 1.16
C ARG A 46 0.64 5.72 1.53
N HIS A 47 -0.17 5.14 2.41
CA HIS A 47 -0.04 3.72 2.76
C HIS A 47 -0.59 2.82 1.66
N CYS A 48 -1.66 3.21 0.97
CA CYS A 48 -2.14 2.52 -0.22
C CYS A 48 -1.08 2.53 -1.33
N LEU A 49 -0.44 3.69 -1.59
CA LEU A 49 0.68 3.75 -2.54
C LEU A 49 1.82 2.78 -2.17
N ARG A 50 2.25 2.76 -0.91
CA ARG A 50 3.29 1.81 -0.46
C ARG A 50 2.86 0.35 -0.61
N LEU A 51 1.60 0.04 -0.37
CA LEU A 51 1.09 -1.32 -0.54
C LEU A 51 1.08 -1.76 -2.00
N ILE A 52 0.72 -0.86 -2.94
CA ILE A 52 0.82 -1.15 -4.38
C ILE A 52 2.25 -1.55 -4.75
N LEU A 53 3.25 -0.81 -4.25
CA LEU A 53 4.66 -1.13 -4.50
C LEU A 53 5.06 -2.45 -3.89
N LEU A 54 4.63 -2.71 -2.65
CA LEU A 54 4.91 -3.97 -1.94
C LEU A 54 4.31 -5.17 -2.68
N CYS A 55 3.10 -5.06 -3.23
CA CYS A 55 2.52 -6.09 -4.08
C CYS A 55 3.42 -6.39 -5.28
N GLY A 56 3.95 -5.35 -5.95
CA GLY A 56 4.91 -5.51 -7.05
C GLY A 56 6.21 -6.22 -6.67
N GLU A 57 6.76 -5.91 -5.48
CA GLU A 57 7.92 -6.62 -4.95
C GLU A 57 7.60 -8.09 -4.66
N PHE A 58 6.42 -8.36 -4.10
CA PHE A 58 6.00 -9.71 -3.71
C PHE A 58 5.61 -10.60 -4.90
N LEU A 59 5.30 -10.03 -6.07
CA LEU A 59 5.06 -10.79 -7.31
C LEU A 59 6.31 -11.57 -7.77
N GLN A 60 7.51 -11.14 -7.35
CA GLN A 60 8.77 -11.85 -7.64
C GLN A 60 9.00 -13.04 -6.72
N LEU A 61 8.20 -13.14 -5.65
CA LEU A 61 8.26 -14.18 -4.65
C LEU A 61 6.99 -15.04 -4.76
N SER A 62 7.09 -16.31 -4.42
CA SER A 62 5.92 -17.16 -4.21
C SER A 62 6.18 -17.99 -2.96
N PRO A 63 5.26 -17.99 -1.98
CA PRO A 63 5.34 -18.90 -0.85
C PRO A 63 5.42 -20.36 -1.34
N PRO A 64 6.19 -21.23 -0.67
CA PRO A 64 6.34 -22.63 -1.08
C PRO A 64 5.06 -23.45 -0.91
N ASP A 65 4.13 -22.97 -0.09
CA ASP A 65 2.84 -23.55 0.23
C ASP A 65 1.67 -22.91 -0.54
N ALA A 66 1.93 -21.96 -1.45
CA ALA A 66 0.93 -21.30 -2.27
C ALA A 66 1.06 -21.73 -3.74
N ASP A 67 -0.08 -21.75 -4.45
CA ASP A 67 -0.07 -21.86 -5.91
C ASP A 67 0.51 -20.57 -6.52
N PRO A 68 1.54 -20.64 -7.38
CA PRO A 68 2.20 -19.45 -7.89
C PRO A 68 1.32 -18.57 -8.78
N ASP A 69 0.36 -19.14 -9.50
CA ASP A 69 -0.51 -18.40 -10.40
C ASP A 69 -1.63 -17.72 -9.62
N GLU A 70 -2.22 -18.41 -8.64
CA GLU A 70 -3.19 -17.84 -7.69
C GLU A 70 -2.57 -16.68 -6.89
N TRP A 71 -1.36 -16.89 -6.33
CA TRP A 71 -0.63 -15.87 -5.58
C TRP A 71 -0.40 -14.59 -6.40
N LYS A 72 0.05 -14.75 -7.65
CA LYS A 72 0.28 -13.61 -8.55
C LYS A 72 -1.01 -12.94 -8.97
N GLY A 73 -2.06 -13.73 -9.21
CA GLY A 73 -3.39 -13.23 -9.53
C GLY A 73 -3.91 -12.30 -8.45
N ASP A 74 -3.91 -12.78 -7.20
CA ASP A 74 -4.40 -12.03 -6.04
C ASP A 74 -3.63 -10.73 -5.82
N LEU A 75 -2.29 -10.78 -5.85
CA LEU A 75 -1.46 -9.58 -5.67
C LEU A 75 -1.64 -8.57 -6.80
N THR A 76 -1.80 -9.04 -8.03
CA THR A 76 -2.06 -8.18 -9.19
C THR A 76 -3.40 -7.48 -9.04
N ASP A 77 -4.47 -8.21 -8.71
CA ASP A 77 -5.80 -7.64 -8.53
C ASP A 77 -5.84 -6.60 -7.41
N ILE A 78 -5.21 -6.88 -6.26
CA ILE A 78 -5.08 -5.93 -5.16
C ILE A 78 -4.36 -4.65 -5.62
N ALA A 79 -3.23 -4.80 -6.32
CA ALA A 79 -2.44 -3.66 -6.79
C ALA A 79 -3.22 -2.82 -7.80
N GLU A 80 -3.94 -3.44 -8.74
CA GLU A 80 -4.75 -2.77 -9.75
C GLU A 80 -5.90 -1.99 -9.14
N GLN A 81 -6.67 -2.61 -8.23
CA GLN A 81 -7.79 -1.95 -7.55
C GLN A 81 -7.33 -0.75 -6.71
N LEU A 82 -6.24 -0.92 -5.95
CA LEU A 82 -5.67 0.19 -5.17
C LEU A 82 -5.11 1.28 -6.09
N THR A 83 -4.49 0.92 -7.21
CA THR A 83 -4.00 1.89 -8.20
C THR A 83 -5.14 2.70 -8.78
N ALA A 84 -6.23 2.06 -9.19
CA ALA A 84 -7.42 2.75 -9.69
C ALA A 84 -8.02 3.69 -8.63
N SER A 85 -8.12 3.23 -7.39
CA SER A 85 -8.59 4.02 -6.25
C SER A 85 -7.72 5.26 -6.00
N CYS A 86 -6.40 5.10 -5.93
CA CYS A 86 -5.46 6.20 -5.71
C CYS A 86 -5.42 7.17 -6.91
N ARG A 87 -5.44 6.67 -8.15
CA ARG A 87 -5.51 7.52 -9.34
C ARG A 87 -6.77 8.37 -9.38
N ALA A 88 -7.91 7.87 -8.88
CA ALA A 88 -9.13 8.67 -8.80
C ALA A 88 -9.03 9.84 -7.80
N VAL A 89 -8.15 9.75 -6.80
CA VAL A 89 -7.88 10.80 -5.81
C VAL A 89 -6.84 11.80 -6.32
N ASP A 90 -5.69 11.30 -6.75
CA ASP A 90 -4.59 12.09 -7.31
C ASP A 90 -3.80 11.24 -8.34
N PRO A 91 -4.11 11.41 -9.64
CA PRO A 91 -3.41 10.70 -10.70
C PRO A 91 -1.91 10.98 -10.71
N GLN A 92 -1.53 12.26 -10.57
CA GLN A 92 -0.14 12.69 -10.73
C GLN A 92 0.76 12.10 -9.66
N SER A 93 0.33 12.13 -8.40
CA SER A 93 1.11 11.53 -7.31
C SER A 93 1.16 10.01 -7.40
N THR A 94 0.08 9.38 -7.87
CA THR A 94 0.01 7.91 -8.03
C THR A 94 0.93 7.44 -9.13
N ASP A 95 0.86 8.05 -10.32
CA ASP A 95 1.71 7.69 -11.45
C ASP A 95 3.18 7.91 -11.14
N LYS A 96 3.52 9.05 -10.52
CA LYS A 96 4.89 9.33 -10.09
C LYS A 96 5.42 8.29 -9.09
N ALA A 97 4.58 7.77 -8.19
CA ALA A 97 4.99 6.76 -7.23
C ALA A 97 5.27 5.41 -7.92
N ILE A 98 4.44 5.03 -8.90
CA ILE A 98 4.61 3.81 -9.70
C ILE A 98 5.88 3.91 -10.55
N GLU A 99 6.06 5.00 -11.29
CA GLU A 99 7.26 5.25 -12.11
C GLU A 99 8.55 5.23 -11.28
N ALA A 100 8.52 5.83 -10.08
CA ALA A 100 9.66 5.82 -9.17
C ALA A 100 10.01 4.41 -8.68
N ALA A 101 9.01 3.56 -8.48
CA ALA A 101 9.22 2.18 -8.06
C ALA A 101 9.76 1.30 -9.19
N GLU A 102 9.25 1.46 -10.41
CA GLU A 102 9.79 0.80 -11.61
C GLU A 102 11.25 1.19 -11.83
N SER A 103 11.58 2.47 -11.66
CA SER A 103 12.96 2.97 -11.74
C SER A 103 13.86 2.40 -10.64
N ALA A 104 13.35 2.24 -9.41
CA ALA A 104 14.10 1.66 -8.31
C ALA A 104 14.34 0.14 -8.50
N ALA A 105 13.35 -0.59 -9.03
CA ALA A 105 13.47 -2.01 -9.32
C ALA A 105 14.52 -2.30 -10.41
N ASP A 106 14.64 -1.42 -11.42
CA ASP A 106 15.66 -1.54 -12.46
C ASP A 106 17.09 -1.42 -11.90
N VAL A 107 17.31 -0.48 -10.97
CA VAL A 107 18.62 -0.30 -10.31
C VAL A 107 19.03 -1.54 -9.51
N VAL A 108 18.10 -2.13 -8.75
CA VAL A 108 18.36 -3.33 -7.93
C VAL A 108 18.66 -4.55 -8.82
N LYS A 109 17.95 -4.70 -9.94
CA LYS A 109 18.20 -5.77 -10.91
C LYS A 109 19.60 -5.65 -11.55
N GLY A 110 20.07 -4.43 -11.79
CA GLY A 110 21.43 -4.17 -12.29
C GLY A 110 22.55 -4.54 -11.30
N GLU A 111 22.30 -4.42 -10.00
CA GLU A 111 23.26 -4.78 -8.95
C GLU A 111 23.41 -6.30 -8.79
N ALA A 112 22.29 -7.05 -8.82
CA ALA A 112 22.31 -8.52 -8.76
C ALA A 112 23.08 -9.14 -9.94
N ALA A 113 22.86 -8.64 -11.17
CA ALA A 113 23.56 -9.12 -12.36
C ALA A 113 25.08 -8.82 -12.34
N SER A 114 25.50 -7.75 -11.66
CA SER A 114 26.92 -7.39 -11.51
C SER A 114 27.62 -8.22 -10.43
N ALA A 115 26.89 -8.64 -9.38
CA ALA A 115 27.41 -9.50 -8.32
C ALA A 115 27.60 -10.96 -8.76
N GLU A 116 26.79 -11.47 -9.69
CA GLU A 116 26.93 -12.83 -10.23
C GLU A 116 28.04 -12.99 -11.29
N SER A 117 28.66 -11.89 -11.74
CA SER A 117 29.77 -11.91 -12.71
C SER A 117 31.16 -11.67 -12.08
N SER A 118 31.29 -11.70 -10.74
CA SER A 118 32.56 -11.55 -10.01
C SER A 118 32.97 -12.80 -9.24
#